data_AF-A0A929EGQ3-F1
#
_entry.id   AF-A0A929EGQ3-F1
#
_cell.length_a   1.000
_cell.length_b   1.000
_cell.length_c   1.000
_cell.angle_alpha   90.00
_cell.angle_beta   90.00
_cell.angle_gamma   90.00
#
_symmetry.space_group_name_H-M   'P 1'
#
loop_
_entity.id
_entity.type
_entity.pdbx_description
1 polymer ?
#
loop_
_entity_poly.entity_id
_entity_poly.type
_entity_poly.pdbx_seq_one_letter_code
_entity_poly.pdbx_strand_id
1 'polypeptide(L)' 'MAVTDGIESLVPYPPGKPIEELERELGITGSIKLASNENPLGPSKKAVAGISAALNTLHRYPDGSN' A
#
# COMPACT_ATOMS: atom_id res chain seq x y z
N MET A 1 -26.34 -11.03 14.01
CA MET A 1 -25.28 -12.02 13.76
C MET A 1 -24.31 -11.91 14.93
N ALA A 2 -24.13 -12.98 15.73
CA ALA A 2 -23.18 -12.95 16.83
C ALA A 2 -21.77 -13.20 16.28
N VAL A 3 -20.81 -12.40 16.73
CA VAL A 3 -19.37 -12.55 16.46
C VAL A 3 -18.68 -13.10 17.70
N THR A 4 -17.46 -13.63 17.56
CA THR A 4 -16.73 -14.18 18.71
C THR A 4 -16.20 -13.06 19.61
N ASP A 5 -16.09 -13.31 20.91
CA ASP A 5 -15.57 -12.36 21.91
C ASP A 5 -14.19 -11.77 21.53
N GLY A 6 -13.37 -12.57 20.85
CA GLY A 6 -12.05 -12.15 20.35
C GLY A 6 -12.11 -11.10 19.24
N ILE A 7 -13.22 -11.03 18.48
CA ILE A 7 -13.45 -9.97 17.48
C ILE A 7 -14.12 -8.76 18.12
N GLU A 8 -15.05 -8.97 19.06
CA GLU A 8 -15.75 -7.89 19.75
C GLU A 8 -14.81 -6.98 20.56
N SER A 9 -13.70 -7.55 21.05
CA SER A 9 -12.68 -6.81 21.82
C SER A 9 -11.67 -6.05 20.96
N LEU A 10 -11.70 -6.19 19.62
CA LEU A 10 -10.76 -5.50 18.75
C LEU A 10 -11.14 -4.02 18.59
N VAL A 11 -10.14 -3.15 18.72
CA VAL A 11 -10.27 -1.76 18.26
C VAL A 11 -10.32 -1.77 16.74
N PRO A 12 -11.34 -1.15 16.10
CA PRO A 12 -11.41 -1.06 14.65
C PRO A 12 -10.12 -0.44 14.07
N TYR A 13 -9.56 -1.06 13.04
CA TYR A 13 -8.36 -0.57 12.39
C TYR A 13 -8.66 0.78 11.69
N PRO A 14 -8.02 1.88 12.12
CA PRO A 14 -8.13 3.13 11.39
C PRO A 14 -7.21 3.06 10.15
N PRO A 15 -7.75 3.08 8.92
CA PRO A 15 -6.91 3.13 7.74
C PRO A 15 -6.10 4.43 7.72
N GLY A 16 -4.89 4.36 7.17
CA GLY A 16 -4.07 5.55 6.96
C GLY A 16 -4.78 6.56 6.04
N LYS A 17 -4.75 7.84 6.41
CA LYS A 17 -5.31 8.93 5.60
C LYS A 17 -4.49 9.11 4.31
N PRO A 18 -5.11 9.16 3.11
CA PRO A 18 -4.42 9.47 1.86
C PRO A 18 -3.75 10.85 1.92
N ILE A 19 -2.61 11.01 1.25
CA ILE A 19 -1.88 12.28 1.25
C ILE A 19 -2.70 13.39 0.59
N GLU A 20 -3.46 13.05 -0.45
CA GLU A 20 -4.33 13.98 -1.19
C GLU A 20 -5.50 14.47 -0.34
N GLU A 21 -5.98 13.64 0.58
CA GLU A 21 -7.02 14.01 1.53
C GLU A 21 -6.48 14.97 2.60
N LEU A 22 -5.29 14.65 3.14
CA LEU A 22 -4.61 15.51 4.11
C LEU A 22 -4.30 16.90 3.52
N GLU A 23 -3.78 16.94 2.29
CA GLU A 23 -3.47 18.19 1.59
C GLU A 23 -4.72 19.06 1.40
N ARG A 24 -5.83 18.45 0.99
CA ARG A 24 -7.13 19.13 0.82
C ARG A 24 -7.66 19.71 2.12
N GLU A 25 -7.56 18.97 3.23
CA GLU A 25 -8.01 19.44 4.55
C GLU A 25 -7.19 20.60 5.10
N LEU A 26 -5.87 20.57 4.87
CA LEU A 26 -4.95 21.58 5.39
C LEU A 26 -4.78 22.77 4.45
N GLY A 27 -5.31 22.71 3.23
CA GLY A 27 -5.14 23.75 2.21
C GLY A 27 -3.68 23.90 1.73
N ILE A 28 -2.90 22.81 1.81
CA ILE A 28 -1.50 22.77 1.39
C ILE A 28 -1.36 21.91 0.12
N THR A 29 -0.22 22.03 -0.56
CA THR A 29 0.12 21.21 -1.72
C THR A 29 1.60 20.87 -1.70
N GLY A 30 1.99 19.71 -2.23
CA GLY A 30 3.39 19.33 -2.38
C GLY A 30 4.05 18.88 -1.08
N SER A 31 3.26 18.25 -0.20
CA SER A 31 3.75 17.63 1.02
C SER A 31 4.78 16.54 0.74
N ILE A 32 5.79 16.44 1.60
CA ILE A 32 6.85 15.43 1.49
C ILE A 32 6.52 14.28 2.45
N LYS A 33 6.33 13.08 1.89
CA LYS A 33 6.00 11.87 2.68
C LYS A 33 7.25 11.27 3.31
N LEU A 34 7.33 11.28 4.64
CA LEU A 34 8.44 10.69 5.43
C LEU A 34 7.96 9.68 6.50
N ALA A 35 6.71 9.22 6.42
CA ALA A 35 6.02 8.54 7.53
C ALA A 35 6.06 6.99 7.49
N SER A 36 6.65 6.37 6.46
CA SER A 36 6.48 4.92 6.21
C SER A 36 7.78 4.17 5.92
N ASN A 37 8.95 4.75 6.20
CA ASN A 37 10.26 4.17 5.89
C ASN A 37 10.43 3.78 4.40
N GLU A 38 9.74 4.50 3.51
CA GLU A 38 9.84 4.28 2.07
C GLU A 38 11.20 4.74 1.55
N ASN A 39 11.68 4.10 0.47
CA ASN A 39 12.91 4.52 -0.18
C ASN A 39 12.64 5.77 -1.04
N PRO A 40 13.20 6.95 -0.71
CA PRO A 40 12.94 8.18 -1.46
C PRO A 40 13.52 8.14 -2.89
N LEU A 41 14.43 7.21 -3.19
CA LEU A 41 14.99 7.03 -4.53
C LEU A 41 14.08 6.22 -5.47
N GLY A 42 12.99 5.67 -4.95
CA GLY A 42 12.12 4.76 -5.68
C GLY A 42 12.73 3.35 -5.85
N PRO A 43 12.08 2.49 -6.65
CA PRO A 43 12.52 1.12 -6.87
C PRO A 43 13.78 1.03 -7.75
N SER A 44 14.50 -0.08 -7.63
CA SER A 44 15.63 -0.40 -8.52
C SER A 44 15.19 -0.44 -9.99
N LYS A 45 16.02 0.11 -10.90
CA LYS A 45 15.79 0.05 -12.35
C LYS A 45 15.61 -1.39 -12.86
N LYS A 46 16.33 -2.36 -12.27
CA LYS A 46 16.17 -3.79 -12.61
C LYS A 46 14.79 -4.33 -12.19
N ALA A 47 14.28 -3.90 -11.04
CA ALA A 47 12.96 -4.29 -10.57
C ALA A 47 11.85 -3.72 -11.46
N VAL A 48 11.97 -2.43 -11.85
CA VAL A 48 11.04 -1.79 -12.80
C VAL A 48 11.00 -2.54 -14.13
N ALA A 49 12.16 -2.89 -14.68
CA ALA A 49 12.24 -3.68 -15.92
C ALA A 49 11.61 -5.07 -15.77
N GLY A 50 11.87 -5.77 -14.66
CA GLY A 50 11.29 -7.08 -14.38
C GLY A 50 9.76 -7.05 -14.26
N ILE A 51 9.21 -6.07 -13.52
CA ILE A 51 7.76 -5.87 -13.41
C ILE A 51 7.15 -5.57 -14.78
N SER A 52 7.77 -4.66 -15.54
CA SER A 52 7.29 -4.29 -16.88
C SER A 52 7.22 -5.49 -17.83
N ALA A 53 8.21 -6.38 -17.78
CA ALA A 53 8.22 -7.61 -18.58
C ALA A 53 7.13 -8.61 -18.17
N ALA A 54 6.74 -8.61 -16.89
CA ALA A 54 5.75 -9.53 -16.33
C ALA A 54 4.28 -9.06 -16.49
N LEU A 55 4.03 -7.83 -16.95
CA LEU A 55 2.68 -7.25 -17.00
C LEU A 55 1.68 -8.09 -17.81
N ASN A 56 2.10 -8.66 -18.94
CA ASN A 56 1.23 -9.46 -19.81
C ASN A 56 0.79 -10.78 -19.18
N THR A 57 1.49 -11.26 -18.15
CA THR A 57 1.21 -12.54 -17.47
C THR A 57 0.58 -12.37 -16.09
N LEU A 58 0.28 -11.13 -15.67
CA LEU A 58 -0.22 -10.82 -14.32
C LEU A 58 -1.56 -11.50 -13.98
N HIS A 59 -2.32 -11.93 -14.98
CA HIS A 59 -3.58 -12.67 -14.83
C HIS A 59 -3.39 -14.13 -14.39
N ARG A 60 -2.16 -14.64 -14.38
CA ARG A 60 -1.86 -16.03 -14.00
C ARG A 60 -1.47 -16.07 -12.53
N TYR A 61 -1.89 -17.12 -11.84
CA TYR A 61 -1.36 -17.45 -10.53
C TYR A 61 0.17 -17.62 -10.61
N PRO A 62 0.92 -17.18 -9.58
CA PRO A 62 2.35 -17.49 -9.51
C PRO A 62 2.56 -19.01 -9.45
N ASP A 63 3.76 -19.46 -9.80
CA ASP A 63 4.12 -20.87 -9.63
C ASP A 63 3.98 -21.26 -8.15
N GLY A 64 3.13 -22.26 -7.89
CA GLY A 64 2.87 -22.77 -6.54
C GLY A 64 3.90 -23.79 -6.07
N SER A 65 4.89 -24.12 -6.89
CA SER A 65 5.96 -25.05 -6.57
C SER A 65 6.98 -24.39 -5.64
N ASN A 66 6.66 -24.33 -4.34
CA ASN A 66 7.59 -24.08 -3.25
C ASN A 66 7.36 -25.11 -2.14
#